data_AF-A0A955DBM4-F1
#
_entry.id   AF-A0A955DBM4-F1
#
_cell.length_a   1.000
_cell.length_b   1.000
_cell.length_c   1.000
_cell.angle_alpha   90.00
_cell.angle_beta   90.00
_cell.angle_gamma   90.00
#
_symmetry.space_group_name_H-M   'P 1'
#
loop_
_entity.id
_entity.type
_entity.pdbx_description
1 polymer ?
#
loop_
_entity_poly.entity_id
_entity_poly.type
_entity_poly.pdbx_seq_one_letter_code
_entity_poly.pdbx_strand_id
1 'polypeptide(L)'
;MSTDAARTEWYETSDAEDWLPANAKTMLSENPARNESAWARVELQRRRTPDGSWQVHGLLRAFDAAGTLRAEITYADGAFGGPTTFYHANGRILRSSVHHGHTLDGPIVEYADSGTVIRTAMYRGGTRVGPQRTYYESGRLKYESHYDENGRMHGHTISWSEDGAEVGREVAVHGRTVLSISYGPDGDVTNVVVPIAEGSLVVSRPRGEKQMIMLIPNDSDIEHPVTLPE
;
A
#
# COMPACT_ATOMS: atom_id res chain seq x y z
N MET A 1 -29.44 -4.64 37.22
CA MET A 1 -28.80 -3.90 36.11
C MET A 1 -28.69 -4.87 34.95
N SER A 2 -29.56 -4.72 33.94
CA SER A 2 -29.55 -5.59 32.76
C SER A 2 -28.28 -5.30 31.98
N THR A 3 -27.41 -6.28 31.84
CA THR A 3 -26.33 -6.24 30.86
C THR A 3 -26.99 -6.22 29.48
N ASP A 4 -27.07 -5.05 28.87
CA ASP A 4 -27.61 -4.92 27.52
C ASP A 4 -26.67 -5.66 26.56
N ALA A 5 -27.07 -6.88 26.20
CA ALA A 5 -26.26 -7.77 25.39
C ALA A 5 -26.12 -7.22 23.97
N ALA A 6 -24.90 -7.29 23.43
CA ALA A 6 -24.68 -7.05 21.99
C ALA A 6 -25.58 -7.98 21.18
N ARG A 7 -26.18 -7.46 20.10
CA ARG A 7 -27.03 -8.22 19.17
C ARG A 7 -26.43 -8.16 17.77
N THR A 8 -26.49 -9.28 17.06
CA THR A 8 -26.11 -9.34 15.64
C THR A 8 -27.37 -9.09 14.81
N GLU A 9 -27.25 -8.22 13.83
CA GLU A 9 -28.35 -7.87 12.94
C GLU A 9 -27.91 -7.77 11.49
N TRP A 10 -28.89 -7.86 10.60
CA TRP A 10 -28.71 -8.05 9.17
C TRP A 10 -29.42 -6.92 8.45
N TYR A 11 -28.76 -6.32 7.47
CA TYR A 11 -29.33 -5.22 6.71
C TYR A 11 -28.96 -5.30 5.23
N GLU A 12 -29.94 -5.05 4.38
CA GLU A 12 -29.70 -4.75 2.97
C GLU A 12 -29.21 -3.32 2.82
N THR A 13 -28.56 -2.99 1.70
CA THR A 13 -27.84 -1.72 1.59
C THR A 13 -28.74 -0.52 1.47
N SER A 14 -29.90 -0.66 0.82
CA SER A 14 -30.95 0.36 0.83
C SER A 14 -31.37 0.72 2.25
N ASP A 15 -31.38 -0.26 3.16
CA ASP A 15 -31.76 -0.04 4.55
C ASP A 15 -30.56 0.42 5.37
N ALA A 16 -29.34 0.06 4.97
CA ALA A 16 -28.11 0.32 5.69
C ALA A 16 -27.48 1.69 5.45
N GLU A 17 -27.73 2.28 4.29
CA GLU A 17 -27.16 3.57 3.94
C GLU A 17 -27.53 4.67 4.92
N ASP A 18 -28.71 4.67 5.53
CA ASP A 18 -29.10 5.77 6.42
C ASP A 18 -28.37 5.79 7.77
N TRP A 19 -27.91 4.64 8.27
CA TRP A 19 -27.34 4.52 9.61
C TRP A 19 -25.90 3.99 9.64
N LEU A 20 -25.36 3.54 8.51
CA LEU A 20 -23.94 3.19 8.44
C LEU A 20 -23.09 4.42 8.81
N PRO A 21 -22.11 4.26 9.71
CA PRO A 21 -21.15 5.32 9.99
C PRO A 21 -20.52 5.83 8.68
N ALA A 22 -20.37 7.14 8.52
CA ALA A 22 -19.88 7.73 7.26
C ALA A 22 -18.54 7.13 6.79
N ASN A 23 -17.67 6.78 7.74
CA ASN A 23 -16.41 6.08 7.50
C ASN A 23 -16.57 4.64 7.01
N ALA A 24 -17.63 3.93 7.44
CA ALA A 24 -17.98 2.63 6.86
C ALA A 24 -18.29 2.81 5.37
N LYS A 25 -19.08 3.83 5.04
CA LYS A 25 -19.44 4.15 3.64
C LYS A 25 -18.20 4.50 2.83
N THR A 26 -17.30 5.34 3.35
CA THR A 26 -16.04 5.70 2.69
C THR A 26 -15.17 4.47 2.43
N MET A 27 -14.91 3.64 3.44
CA MET A 27 -14.08 2.44 3.28
C MET A 27 -14.69 1.42 2.34
N LEU A 28 -16.01 1.27 2.37
CA LEU A 28 -16.74 0.40 1.46
C LEU A 28 -16.79 0.97 0.03
N SER A 29 -16.67 2.29 -0.14
CA SER A 29 -16.49 2.94 -1.45
C SER A 29 -15.06 2.85 -1.98
N GLU A 30 -14.07 2.73 -1.10
CA GLU A 30 -12.64 2.62 -1.41
C GLU A 30 -12.18 1.19 -1.70
N ASN A 31 -13.11 0.26 -1.96
CA ASN A 31 -12.74 -1.12 -2.27
C ASN A 31 -11.78 -1.16 -3.49
N PRO A 32 -10.52 -1.59 -3.32
CA PRO A 32 -9.53 -1.53 -4.40
C PRO A 32 -9.84 -2.48 -5.56
N ALA A 33 -10.78 -3.41 -5.41
CA ALA A 33 -11.14 -4.44 -6.39
C ALA A 33 -11.84 -3.94 -7.67
N ARG A 34 -11.77 -2.63 -7.98
CA ARG A 34 -12.34 -1.87 -9.14
C ARG A 34 -13.66 -1.14 -8.84
N ASN A 35 -13.67 0.16 -9.20
CA ASN A 35 -14.72 1.05 -9.76
C ASN A 35 -16.23 0.71 -9.70
N GLU A 36 -16.70 -0.15 -8.79
CA GLU A 36 -18.12 -0.38 -8.57
C GLU A 36 -18.47 -0.02 -7.13
N SER A 37 -19.29 1.03 -7.00
CA SER A 37 -20.09 1.29 -5.81
C SER A 37 -21.08 0.13 -5.62
N ALA A 38 -20.70 -1.00 -5.03
CA ALA A 38 -21.62 -2.15 -5.05
C ALA A 38 -21.39 -3.20 -3.96
N TRP A 39 -21.28 -2.79 -2.70
CA TRP A 39 -21.76 -3.69 -1.64
C TRP A 39 -23.30 -3.66 -1.67
N ALA A 40 -23.94 -4.82 -1.53
CA ALA A 40 -25.38 -5.00 -1.62
C ALA A 40 -26.01 -5.55 -0.32
N ARG A 41 -25.17 -6.02 0.61
CA ARG A 41 -25.63 -6.43 1.95
C ARG A 41 -24.54 -6.21 2.99
N VAL A 42 -24.93 -5.83 4.20
CA VAL A 42 -24.03 -5.79 5.36
C VAL A 42 -24.59 -6.59 6.52
N GLU A 43 -23.69 -7.23 7.25
CA GLU A 43 -23.97 -7.89 8.53
C GLU A 43 -23.17 -7.16 9.59
N LEU A 44 -23.78 -6.82 10.72
CA LEU A 44 -23.05 -6.13 11.78
C LEU A 44 -23.56 -6.49 13.16
N GLN A 45 -22.69 -6.25 14.12
CA GLN A 45 -23.01 -6.31 15.53
C GLN A 45 -23.24 -4.90 16.07
N ARG A 46 -24.26 -4.75 16.91
CA ARG A 46 -24.58 -3.49 17.58
C ARG A 46 -24.88 -3.71 19.05
N ARG A 47 -24.64 -2.66 19.84
CA ARG A 47 -24.94 -2.63 21.28
C ARG A 47 -25.67 -1.35 21.65
N ARG A 48 -26.41 -1.41 22.76
CA ARG A 48 -27.00 -0.21 23.37
C ARG A 48 -25.95 0.58 24.12
N THR A 49 -26.02 1.90 23.99
CA THR A 49 -25.25 2.87 24.76
C THR A 49 -26.05 3.35 25.98
N PRO A 50 -25.40 3.97 27.00
CA PRO A 50 -26.09 4.44 28.20
C PRO A 50 -27.19 5.49 27.95
N ASP A 51 -27.08 6.27 26.87
CA ASP A 51 -28.09 7.24 26.43
C ASP A 51 -29.27 6.60 25.68
N GLY A 52 -29.25 5.27 25.51
CA GLY A 52 -30.31 4.56 24.81
C GLY A 52 -30.27 4.73 23.29
N SER A 53 -29.13 5.09 22.69
CA SER A 53 -28.90 4.97 21.24
C SER A 53 -28.32 3.59 20.88
N TRP A 54 -28.21 3.30 19.59
CA TRP A 54 -27.57 2.06 19.09
C TRP A 54 -26.22 2.42 18.48
N GLN A 55 -25.22 1.59 18.77
CA GLN A 55 -23.87 1.79 18.28
C GLN A 55 -23.32 0.49 17.69
N VAL A 56 -22.73 0.57 16.50
CA VAL A 56 -22.01 -0.56 15.88
C VAL A 56 -20.83 -0.95 16.77
N HIS A 57 -20.66 -2.24 17.02
CA HIS A 57 -19.61 -2.78 17.86
C HIS A 57 -19.28 -4.20 17.43
N GLY A 58 -18.01 -4.55 17.33
CA GLY A 58 -17.57 -5.88 16.89
C GLY A 58 -17.41 -5.94 15.37
N LEU A 59 -17.79 -7.07 14.77
CA LEU A 59 -17.52 -7.34 13.36
C LEU A 59 -18.62 -6.78 12.46
N LEU A 60 -18.22 -6.06 11.42
CA LEU A 60 -19.03 -5.75 10.24
C LEU A 60 -18.52 -6.56 9.06
N ARG A 61 -19.43 -7.19 8.32
CA ARG A 61 -19.17 -7.88 7.06
C ARG A 61 -19.92 -7.20 5.94
N ALA A 62 -19.27 -6.98 4.82
CA ALA A 62 -19.90 -6.42 3.63
C ALA A 62 -19.81 -7.40 2.46
N PHE A 63 -20.92 -7.55 1.75
CA PHE A 63 -21.09 -8.49 0.64
C PHE A 63 -21.51 -7.73 -0.61
N ASP A 64 -21.12 -8.24 -1.78
CA ASP A 64 -21.61 -7.72 -3.07
C ASP A 64 -23.02 -8.25 -3.42
N ALA A 65 -23.56 -7.83 -4.57
CA ALA A 65 -24.86 -8.25 -5.08
C ALA A 65 -24.97 -9.77 -5.34
N ALA A 66 -23.85 -10.44 -5.56
CA ALA A 66 -23.80 -11.90 -5.70
C ALA A 66 -23.72 -12.62 -4.34
N GLY A 67 -23.65 -11.88 -3.22
CA GLY A 67 -23.50 -12.44 -1.89
C GLY A 67 -22.05 -12.83 -1.52
N THR A 68 -21.07 -12.40 -2.31
CA THR A 68 -19.64 -12.67 -2.05
C THR A 68 -19.11 -11.69 -1.00
N LEU A 69 -18.39 -12.21 0.00
CA LEU A 69 -17.75 -11.38 1.04
C LEU A 69 -16.67 -10.49 0.42
N ARG A 70 -16.74 -9.18 0.67
CA ARG A 70 -15.81 -8.17 0.14
C ARG A 70 -14.98 -7.49 1.22
N ALA A 71 -15.53 -7.33 2.41
CA ALA A 71 -14.81 -6.73 3.52
C ALA A 71 -15.27 -7.28 4.88
N GLU A 72 -14.32 -7.33 5.79
CA GLU A 72 -14.52 -7.53 7.22
C GLU A 72 -13.86 -6.38 7.97
N ILE A 73 -14.62 -5.69 8.80
CA ILE A 73 -14.23 -4.47 9.50
C ILE A 73 -14.52 -4.65 10.98
N THR A 74 -13.55 -4.38 11.84
CA THR A 74 -13.73 -4.40 13.30
C THR A 74 -14.05 -3.00 13.83
N TYR A 75 -15.10 -2.90 14.64
CA TYR A 75 -15.51 -1.71 15.38
C TYR A 75 -15.29 -1.90 16.88
N ALA A 76 -14.69 -0.91 17.51
CA ALA A 76 -14.59 -0.79 18.96
C ALA A 76 -15.30 0.49 19.39
N ASP A 77 -16.29 0.36 20.28
CA ASP A 77 -17.06 1.49 20.81
C ASP A 77 -17.59 2.50 19.77
N GLY A 78 -18.11 1.99 18.64
CA GLY A 78 -18.63 2.80 17.53
C GLY A 78 -17.59 3.49 16.67
N ALA A 79 -16.32 3.43 17.04
CA ALA A 79 -15.22 3.84 16.20
C ALA A 79 -14.71 2.66 15.39
N PHE A 80 -14.29 2.95 14.17
CA PHE A 80 -13.46 2.02 13.41
C PHE A 80 -12.15 1.84 14.16
N GLY A 81 -11.76 0.60 14.41
CA GLY A 81 -10.64 0.32 15.29
C GLY A 81 -10.34 -1.16 15.34
N GLY A 82 -9.23 -1.53 14.74
CA GLY A 82 -8.71 -2.90 14.76
C GLY A 82 -8.48 -3.49 13.37
N PRO A 83 -8.45 -4.83 13.29
CA PRO A 83 -8.20 -5.55 12.06
C PRO A 83 -9.28 -5.28 11.01
N THR A 84 -8.82 -5.10 9.77
CA THR A 84 -9.65 -4.90 8.58
C THR A 84 -9.12 -5.76 7.45
N THR A 85 -10.00 -6.56 6.86
CA THR A 85 -9.67 -7.46 5.76
C THR A 85 -10.56 -7.14 4.55
N PHE A 86 -9.95 -7.02 3.38
CA PHE A 86 -10.64 -6.91 2.10
C PHE A 86 -10.39 -8.17 1.29
N TYR A 87 -11.35 -8.52 0.44
CA TYR A 87 -11.34 -9.75 -0.33
C TYR A 87 -11.48 -9.47 -1.84
N HIS A 88 -10.75 -10.26 -2.63
CA HIS A 88 -10.88 -10.35 -4.08
C HIS A 88 -12.22 -10.96 -4.48
N ALA A 89 -12.57 -10.85 -5.77
CA ALA A 89 -13.81 -11.45 -6.29
C ALA A 89 -13.85 -12.97 -6.19
N ASN A 90 -12.69 -13.62 -6.10
CA ASN A 90 -12.58 -15.05 -5.87
C ASN A 90 -12.67 -15.46 -4.38
N GLY A 91 -12.92 -14.51 -3.48
CA GLY A 91 -13.03 -14.73 -2.03
C GLY A 91 -11.71 -14.86 -1.29
N ARG A 92 -10.55 -14.75 -1.96
CA ARG A 92 -9.24 -14.69 -1.29
C ARG A 92 -8.98 -13.31 -0.73
N ILE A 93 -8.11 -13.22 0.27
CA ILE A 93 -7.73 -11.93 0.86
C ILE A 93 -7.04 -11.08 -0.22
N LEU A 94 -7.48 -9.83 -0.35
CA LEU A 94 -6.86 -8.77 -1.14
C LEU A 94 -5.91 -7.95 -0.27
N ARG A 95 -6.37 -7.60 0.94
CA ARG A 95 -5.64 -6.73 1.86
C ARG A 95 -6.00 -7.06 3.30
N SER A 96 -5.00 -7.17 4.16
CA SER A 96 -5.14 -7.18 5.61
C SER A 96 -4.47 -5.91 6.16
N SER A 97 -5.14 -5.21 7.07
CA SER A 97 -4.69 -3.92 7.60
C SER A 97 -5.19 -3.71 9.02
N VAL A 98 -4.56 -2.79 9.74
CA VAL A 98 -4.99 -2.34 11.06
C VAL A 98 -5.31 -0.85 11.00
N HIS A 99 -6.43 -0.47 11.59
CA HIS A 99 -6.83 0.91 11.69
C HIS A 99 -7.05 1.31 13.15
N HIS A 100 -6.75 2.55 13.46
CA HIS A 100 -7.05 3.16 14.74
C HIS A 100 -7.85 4.44 14.49
N GLY A 101 -9.12 4.44 14.87
CA GLY A 101 -10.04 5.46 14.39
C GLY A 101 -10.19 5.35 12.87
N HIS A 102 -10.21 6.48 12.17
CA HIS A 102 -10.39 6.56 10.70
C HIS A 102 -9.11 6.35 9.89
N THR A 103 -8.05 5.86 10.52
CA THR A 103 -6.71 6.03 10.01
C THR A 103 -5.95 4.70 10.04
N LEU A 104 -5.27 4.38 8.93
CA LEU A 104 -4.34 3.26 8.86
C LEU A 104 -3.24 3.45 9.89
N ASP A 105 -3.13 2.52 10.83
CA ASP A 105 -2.16 2.58 11.93
C ASP A 105 -1.75 1.16 12.31
N GLY A 106 -0.59 0.74 11.81
CA GLY A 106 -0.07 -0.60 11.93
C GLY A 106 0.30 -1.25 10.59
N PRO A 107 0.50 -2.57 10.59
CA PRO A 107 0.95 -3.29 9.41
C PRO A 107 -0.17 -3.43 8.39
N ILE A 108 0.22 -3.38 7.12
CA ILE A 108 -0.61 -3.75 5.97
C ILE A 108 0.08 -4.85 5.18
N VAL A 109 -0.71 -5.82 4.74
CA VAL A 109 -0.31 -6.87 3.81
C VAL A 109 -1.29 -6.89 2.66
N GLU A 110 -0.80 -6.84 1.43
CA GLU A 110 -1.60 -7.00 0.22
C GLU A 110 -1.21 -8.26 -0.52
N TYR A 111 -2.21 -8.85 -1.16
CA TYR A 111 -2.12 -10.14 -1.80
C TYR A 111 -2.66 -10.04 -3.23
N ALA A 112 -2.05 -10.77 -4.14
CA ALA A 112 -2.58 -10.97 -5.49
C ALA A 112 -3.81 -11.89 -5.48
N ASP A 113 -4.51 -11.98 -6.62
CA ASP A 113 -5.64 -12.91 -6.81
C ASP A 113 -5.25 -14.38 -6.55
N SER A 114 -3.97 -14.72 -6.75
CA SER A 114 -3.42 -16.04 -6.44
C SER A 114 -3.38 -16.34 -4.93
N GLY A 115 -3.42 -15.31 -4.08
CA GLY A 115 -3.16 -15.38 -2.65
C GLY A 115 -1.69 -15.15 -2.27
N THR A 116 -0.79 -14.91 -3.23
CA THR A 116 0.60 -14.56 -2.95
C THR A 116 0.69 -13.15 -2.36
N VAL A 117 1.49 -12.96 -1.32
CA VAL A 117 1.81 -11.62 -0.78
C VAL A 117 2.57 -10.83 -1.83
N ILE A 118 2.04 -9.67 -2.21
CA ILE A 118 2.67 -8.76 -3.19
C ILE A 118 3.18 -7.48 -2.54
N ARG A 119 2.70 -7.13 -1.35
CA ARG A 119 3.20 -5.96 -0.61
C ARG A 119 3.05 -6.13 0.89
N THR A 120 4.06 -5.65 1.63
CA THR A 120 3.98 -5.42 3.08
C THR A 120 4.48 -4.02 3.38
N ALA A 121 3.78 -3.29 4.23
CA ALA A 121 4.23 -1.97 4.69
C ALA A 121 3.76 -1.72 6.13
N MET A 122 4.27 -0.64 6.73
CA MET A 122 3.84 -0.14 8.03
C MET A 122 3.29 1.28 7.87
N TYR A 123 2.21 1.58 8.58
CA TYR A 123 1.60 2.90 8.65
C TYR A 123 1.55 3.36 10.10
N ARG A 124 1.65 4.68 10.31
CA ARG A 124 1.45 5.33 11.59
C ARG A 124 0.64 6.60 11.35
N GLY A 125 -0.56 6.66 11.92
CA GLY A 125 -1.45 7.81 11.71
C GLY A 125 -1.70 8.13 10.24
N GLY A 126 -1.80 7.12 9.38
CA GLY A 126 -2.12 7.25 7.95
C GLY A 126 -0.91 7.53 7.08
N THR A 127 0.24 7.79 7.70
CA THR A 127 1.52 8.00 7.03
C THR A 127 2.26 6.68 6.96
N ARG A 128 2.73 6.30 5.76
CA ARG A 128 3.61 5.13 5.60
C ARG A 128 4.95 5.39 6.28
N VAL A 129 5.41 4.48 7.12
CA VAL A 129 6.67 4.63 7.87
C VAL A 129 7.45 3.32 7.85
N GLY A 130 8.78 3.39 8.07
CA GLY A 130 9.60 2.20 8.20
C GLY A 130 9.73 1.38 6.90
N PRO A 131 9.95 0.06 6.99
CA PRO A 131 10.20 -0.77 5.83
C PRO A 131 8.92 -1.03 5.01
N GLN A 132 9.05 -0.99 3.70
CA GLN A 132 8.09 -1.49 2.74
C GLN A 132 8.78 -2.53 1.86
N ARG A 133 8.13 -3.67 1.65
CA ARG A 133 8.57 -4.70 0.72
C ARG A 133 7.49 -4.95 -0.31
N THR A 134 7.91 -5.12 -1.55
CA THR A 134 7.07 -5.53 -2.66
C THR A 134 7.66 -6.80 -3.25
N TYR A 135 6.79 -7.71 -3.68
CA TYR A 135 7.18 -9.04 -4.14
C TYR A 135 6.66 -9.29 -5.56
N TYR A 136 7.34 -10.17 -6.28
CA TYR A 136 6.82 -10.78 -7.50
C TYR A 136 5.69 -11.76 -7.18
N GLU A 137 4.91 -12.15 -8.19
CA GLU A 137 3.85 -13.15 -8.06
C GLU A 137 4.39 -14.54 -7.65
N SER A 138 5.67 -14.80 -7.91
CA SER A 138 6.41 -15.97 -7.42
C SER A 138 6.72 -15.93 -5.92
N GLY A 139 6.41 -14.82 -5.23
CA GLY A 139 6.71 -14.58 -3.82
C GLY A 139 8.13 -14.09 -3.55
N ARG A 140 8.94 -13.89 -4.59
CA ARG A 140 10.32 -13.39 -4.47
C ARG A 140 10.32 -11.88 -4.25
N LEU A 141 11.25 -11.40 -3.42
CA LEU A 141 11.36 -9.97 -3.13
C LEU A 141 11.73 -9.20 -4.41
N LYS A 142 10.94 -8.18 -4.74
CA LYS A 142 11.12 -7.32 -5.92
C LYS A 142 11.84 -6.02 -5.56
N TYR A 143 11.41 -5.37 -4.48
CA TYR A 143 12.18 -4.29 -3.89
C TYR A 143 11.82 -4.08 -2.42
N GLU A 144 12.76 -3.51 -1.67
CA GLU A 144 12.61 -3.11 -0.29
C GLU A 144 13.03 -1.64 -0.19
N SER A 145 12.17 -0.81 0.40
CA SER A 145 12.41 0.62 0.62
C SER A 145 12.11 0.98 2.07
N HIS A 146 12.63 2.12 2.52
CA HIS A 146 12.43 2.60 3.88
C HIS A 146 11.89 4.04 3.88
N TYR A 147 10.94 4.32 4.77
CA TYR A 147 10.27 5.63 4.89
C TYR A 147 10.52 6.22 6.27
N ASP A 148 10.73 7.54 6.32
CA ASP A 148 10.81 8.30 7.57
C ASP A 148 9.41 8.54 8.19
N GLU A 149 9.40 9.16 9.36
CA GLU A 149 8.17 9.47 10.13
C GLU A 149 7.19 10.39 9.40
N ASN A 150 7.63 11.06 8.33
CA ASN A 150 6.80 11.95 7.51
C ASN A 150 6.37 11.29 6.19
N GLY A 151 6.64 9.99 6.02
CA GLY A 151 6.30 9.24 4.81
C GLY A 151 7.18 9.53 3.61
N ARG A 152 8.36 10.12 3.84
CA ARG A 152 9.34 10.37 2.78
C ARG A 152 10.32 9.21 2.72
N MET A 153 10.67 8.79 1.50
CA MET A 153 11.70 7.75 1.32
C MET A 153 13.02 8.22 1.95
N HIS A 154 13.61 7.40 2.79
CA HIS A 154 14.84 7.73 3.51
C HIS A 154 15.69 6.48 3.74
N GLY A 155 16.98 6.57 3.42
CA GLY A 155 17.89 5.43 3.46
C GLY A 155 17.96 4.74 2.10
N HIS A 156 18.03 3.42 2.12
CA HIS A 156 18.24 2.61 0.91
C HIS A 156 16.93 2.04 0.37
N THR A 157 16.82 2.07 -0.95
CA THR A 157 15.93 1.18 -1.69
C THR A 157 16.78 0.18 -2.44
N ILE A 158 16.48 -1.10 -2.36
CA ILE A 158 17.16 -2.14 -3.13
C ILE A 158 16.11 -2.85 -3.97
N SER A 159 16.41 -3.07 -5.25
CA SER A 159 15.57 -3.81 -6.18
C SER A 159 16.28 -5.07 -6.65
N TRP A 160 15.51 -6.13 -6.80
CA TRP A 160 15.97 -7.43 -7.26
C TRP A 160 15.16 -7.87 -8.47
N SER A 161 15.80 -8.58 -9.38
CA SER A 161 15.13 -9.34 -10.43
C SER A 161 14.43 -10.56 -9.85
N GLU A 162 13.55 -11.17 -10.66
CA GLU A 162 12.82 -12.38 -10.25
C GLU A 162 13.74 -13.60 -10.10
N ASP A 163 14.96 -13.60 -10.63
CA ASP A 163 15.97 -14.63 -10.36
C ASP A 163 16.80 -14.36 -9.08
N GLY A 164 16.58 -13.21 -8.42
CA GLY A 164 17.14 -12.82 -7.13
C GLY A 164 18.42 -11.98 -7.21
N ALA A 165 18.91 -11.64 -8.40
CA ALA A 165 20.04 -10.73 -8.54
C ALA A 165 19.64 -9.30 -8.14
N GLU A 166 20.52 -8.56 -7.45
CA GLU A 166 20.33 -7.12 -7.21
C GLU A 166 20.43 -6.41 -8.56
N VAL A 167 19.38 -5.69 -8.96
CA VAL A 167 19.35 -4.94 -10.24
C VAL A 167 19.45 -3.44 -10.03
N GLY A 168 19.23 -2.97 -8.80
CA GLY A 168 19.45 -1.58 -8.48
C GLY A 168 19.45 -1.26 -6.99
N ARG A 169 20.04 -0.11 -6.70
CA ARG A 169 20.07 0.49 -5.38
C ARG A 169 19.88 1.99 -5.48
N GLU A 170 19.00 2.54 -4.67
CA GLU A 170 18.83 3.98 -4.53
C GLU A 170 19.11 4.40 -3.08
N VAL A 171 19.63 5.61 -2.91
CA VAL A 171 19.77 6.27 -1.62
C VAL A 171 18.94 7.53 -1.66
N ALA A 172 18.04 7.70 -0.69
CA ALA A 172 17.26 8.91 -0.54
C ALA A 172 17.41 9.53 0.84
N VAL A 173 17.35 10.86 0.89
CA VAL A 173 17.36 11.64 2.12
C VAL A 173 16.15 12.56 2.11
N HIS A 174 15.23 12.31 3.04
CA HIS A 174 13.99 13.08 3.20
C HIS A 174 13.20 13.20 1.89
N GLY A 175 13.07 12.08 1.17
CA GLY A 175 12.29 11.96 -0.06
C GLY A 175 13.02 12.42 -1.32
N ARG A 176 14.26 12.91 -1.22
CA ARG A 176 15.10 13.22 -2.38
C ARG A 176 16.10 12.10 -2.61
N THR A 177 16.04 11.47 -3.78
CA THR A 177 17.08 10.53 -4.22
C THR A 177 18.38 11.31 -4.41
N VAL A 178 19.47 10.81 -3.83
CA VAL A 178 20.81 11.40 -3.91
C VAL A 178 21.80 10.50 -4.67
N LEU A 179 21.45 9.23 -4.86
CA LEU A 179 22.24 8.26 -5.61
C LEU A 179 21.32 7.17 -6.14
N SER A 180 21.53 6.78 -7.40
CA SER A 180 20.96 5.55 -7.96
C SER A 180 22.07 4.75 -8.63
N ILE A 181 22.10 3.44 -8.38
CA ILE A 181 23.03 2.50 -8.99
C ILE A 181 22.20 1.42 -9.67
N SER A 182 22.53 1.07 -10.90
CA SER A 182 21.97 -0.07 -11.62
C SER A 182 23.05 -1.11 -11.85
N TYR A 183 22.66 -2.38 -11.79
CA TYR A 183 23.57 -3.51 -12.02
C TYR A 183 23.15 -4.32 -13.24
N GLY A 184 24.13 -4.88 -13.92
CA GLY A 184 23.96 -5.83 -15.01
C GLY A 184 23.73 -7.25 -14.50
N PRO A 185 23.47 -8.21 -15.40
CA PRO A 185 23.20 -9.60 -15.04
C PRO A 185 24.34 -10.30 -14.27
N ASP A 186 25.58 -9.84 -14.46
CA ASP A 186 26.77 -10.39 -13.80
C ASP A 186 27.07 -9.66 -12.46
N GLY A 187 26.20 -8.73 -12.03
CA GLY A 187 26.37 -7.90 -10.84
C GLY A 187 27.30 -6.69 -11.03
N ASP A 188 27.76 -6.44 -12.25
CA ASP A 188 28.57 -5.28 -12.61
C ASP A 188 27.75 -3.99 -12.60
N VAL A 189 28.33 -2.88 -12.15
CA VAL A 189 27.66 -1.57 -12.16
C VAL A 189 27.53 -1.08 -13.60
N THR A 190 26.29 -0.93 -14.09
CA THR A 190 26.00 -0.43 -15.44
C THR A 190 25.70 1.06 -15.45
N ASN A 191 25.05 1.59 -14.40
CA ASN A 191 24.75 3.02 -14.29
C ASN A 191 24.94 3.52 -12.85
N VAL A 192 25.51 4.71 -12.72
CA VAL A 192 25.51 5.50 -11.49
C VAL A 192 24.93 6.87 -11.82
N VAL A 193 23.84 7.23 -11.15
CA VAL A 193 23.14 8.50 -11.32
C VAL A 193 23.23 9.29 -10.02
N VAL A 194 23.77 10.50 -10.11
CA VAL A 194 23.87 11.46 -9.00
C VAL A 194 23.11 12.73 -9.38
N PRO A 195 21.94 12.98 -8.78
CA PRO A 195 21.23 14.23 -8.95
C PRO A 195 22.07 15.42 -8.46
N ILE A 196 22.11 16.49 -9.24
CA ILE A 196 22.78 17.75 -8.93
C ILE A 196 21.81 18.92 -9.17
N ALA A 197 22.18 20.15 -8.79
CA ALA A 197 21.28 21.30 -8.88
C ALA A 197 20.73 21.53 -10.30
N GLU A 198 21.56 21.34 -11.31
CA GLU A 198 21.23 21.64 -12.72
C GLU A 198 20.71 20.44 -13.51
N GLY A 199 20.64 19.25 -12.91
CA GLY A 199 20.35 18.02 -13.64
C GLY A 199 20.79 16.76 -12.91
N SER A 200 21.29 15.79 -13.66
CA SER A 200 21.87 14.56 -13.13
C SER A 200 23.20 14.26 -13.82
N LEU A 201 24.22 13.95 -13.02
CA LEU A 201 25.45 13.34 -13.53
C LEU A 201 25.20 11.83 -13.67
N VAL A 202 25.40 11.31 -14.87
CA VAL A 202 25.24 9.89 -15.19
C VAL A 202 26.58 9.33 -15.62
N VAL A 203 27.03 8.29 -14.92
CA VAL A 203 28.14 7.46 -15.35
C VAL A 203 27.56 6.14 -15.83
N SER A 204 27.66 5.86 -17.12
CA SER A 204 27.20 4.62 -17.73
C SER A 204 28.37 3.78 -18.18
N ARG A 205 28.33 2.48 -17.91
CA ARG A 205 29.28 1.48 -18.42
C ARG A 205 28.49 0.28 -18.96
N PRO A 206 27.96 0.38 -20.20
CA PRO A 206 27.32 -0.74 -20.85
C PRO A 206 28.32 -1.86 -21.14
N ARG A 207 27.84 -3.11 -21.14
CA ARG A 207 28.68 -4.29 -21.34
C ARG A 207 29.33 -4.26 -22.73
N GLY A 208 30.66 -4.29 -22.76
CA GLY A 208 31.43 -4.27 -24.00
C GLY A 208 31.62 -2.88 -24.62
N GLU A 209 31.15 -1.83 -23.95
CA GLU A 209 31.31 -0.45 -24.39
C GLU A 209 32.25 0.34 -23.48
N LYS A 210 32.71 1.49 -23.97
CA LYS A 210 33.46 2.44 -23.16
C LYS A 210 32.56 3.06 -22.10
N GLN A 211 33.18 3.46 -20.99
CA GLN A 211 32.50 4.27 -19.99
C GLN A 211 32.11 5.62 -20.59
N MET A 212 30.88 6.04 -20.34
CA MET A 212 30.35 7.34 -20.73
C MET A 212 30.01 8.14 -19.48
N ILE A 213 30.36 9.43 -19.47
CA ILE A 213 29.94 10.37 -18.44
C ILE A 213 29.07 11.42 -19.13
N MET A 214 27.86 11.60 -18.63
CA MET A 214 26.86 12.51 -19.21
C MET A 214 26.32 13.44 -18.13
N LEU A 215 26.06 14.68 -18.51
CA LEU A 215 25.23 15.58 -17.72
C LEU A 215 23.87 15.66 -18.41
N ILE A 216 22.81 15.29 -17.67
CA ILE A 216 21.41 15.36 -18.14
C ILE A 216 20.75 16.55 -17.44
N PRO A 217 20.53 17.69 -18.11
CA PRO A 217 19.90 18.87 -17.51
C PRO A 217 18.44 18.63 -17.13
N ASN A 218 17.93 19.35 -16.13
CA ASN A 218 16.53 19.24 -15.70
C ASN A 218 15.52 19.53 -16.81
N ASP A 219 15.86 20.43 -17.74
CA ASP A 219 14.97 20.88 -18.83
C ASP A 219 15.22 20.14 -20.15
N SER A 220 15.95 19.00 -20.12
CA SER A 220 16.22 18.23 -21.33
C SER A 220 15.03 17.33 -21.71
N ASP A 221 14.41 17.61 -22.86
CA ASP A 221 13.66 16.59 -23.60
C ASP A 221 14.66 15.48 -23.97
N ILE A 222 14.33 14.24 -23.65
CA ILE A 222 15.23 13.07 -23.50
C ILE A 222 15.92 12.64 -24.83
N GLU A 223 15.86 13.42 -25.91
CA GLU A 223 16.34 13.00 -27.23
C GLU A 223 17.86 13.16 -27.44
N HIS A 224 18.58 14.01 -26.67
CA HIS A 224 20.02 14.23 -26.89
C HIS A 224 20.85 14.41 -25.59
N PRO A 225 21.38 13.34 -24.98
CA PRO A 225 22.28 13.45 -23.84
C PRO A 225 23.62 14.09 -24.24
N VAL A 226 24.14 15.02 -23.42
CA VAL A 226 25.45 15.64 -23.62
C VAL A 226 26.52 14.72 -23.04
N THR A 227 27.37 14.15 -23.90
CA THR A 227 28.53 13.35 -23.49
C THR A 227 29.68 14.27 -23.09
N LEU A 228 30.25 14.07 -21.90
CA LEU A 228 31.46 14.77 -21.46
C LEU A 228 32.70 14.12 -22.11
N PRO A 229 33.69 14.89 -22.57
CA PRO A 229 34.93 14.34 -23.13
C PRO A 229 35.75 13.59 -22.08
N GLU A 230 36.44 12.52 -22.53
CA GLU A 230 37.41 11.69 -21.76
C GLU A 230 38.58 12.51 -21.18
#